data_AF-A0AB34LC47-F1
#
_entry.id   AF-A0AB34LC47-F1
#
_cell.length_a   1.000
_cell.length_b   1.000
_cell.length_c   1.000
_cell.angle_alpha   90.00
_cell.angle_beta   90.00
_cell.angle_gamma   90.00
#
_symmetry.space_group_name_H-M   'P 1'
#
loop_
_entity.id
_entity.type
_entity.pdbx_description
1 polymer ?
#
loop_
_entity_poly.entity_id
_entity_poly.type
_entity_poly.pdbx_seq_one_letter_code
_entity_poly.pdbx_strand_id
1 'polypeptide(L)'
;MKKIIFHILAFLFCLSIQAQQRFFGVIQDADGYVNVRSTSGAVIGKLLDNHVFVDWNAQKSHKEWHSVEYGAETGITKTCPNGNTYTGEIHKSRIRYLTDLPQLKKQPQSTDKCLVYANDTLTVKINFQDFNPRKHAIVYDLEAGFVRSIDGCSDLIGIDGNIPHKEYASIIIKHPTGILEFPTAYITHLYEPNQNNVVVALGKGNSLFISIQNSDGAGGYYAVWTVENYLVKSLFVLHGF
;
A
#
# COMPACT_ATOMS: atom_id res chain seq x y z
N MET A 1 -25.69 19.29 27.34
CA MET A 1 -25.10 17.93 27.48
C MET A 1 -25.10 17.12 26.18
N LYS A 2 -26.25 16.92 25.50
CA LYS A 2 -26.31 16.16 24.21
C LYS A 2 -25.35 16.67 23.12
N LYS A 3 -25.19 18.00 22.97
CA LYS A 3 -24.24 18.58 22.00
C LYS A 3 -22.78 18.26 22.34
N ILE A 4 -22.38 18.33 23.60
CA ILE A 4 -21.00 18.00 24.05
C ILE A 4 -20.72 16.51 23.84
N ILE A 5 -21.67 15.63 24.17
CA ILE A 5 -21.56 14.18 23.92
C ILE A 5 -21.40 13.89 22.42
N PHE A 6 -22.11 14.59 21.54
CA PHE A 6 -21.98 14.44 20.09
C PHE A 6 -20.59 14.88 19.58
N HIS A 7 -20.02 15.96 20.12
CA HIS A 7 -18.68 16.41 19.73
C HIS A 7 -17.58 15.47 20.25
N ILE A 8 -17.75 14.90 21.45
CA ILE A 8 -16.84 13.89 22.00
C ILE A 8 -16.91 12.58 21.20
N LEU A 9 -18.11 12.12 20.81
CA LEU A 9 -18.25 10.94 19.95
C LEU A 9 -17.67 11.17 18.54
N ALA A 10 -17.89 12.34 17.94
CA ALA A 10 -17.31 12.69 16.64
C ALA A 10 -15.77 12.79 16.70
N PHE A 11 -15.23 13.28 17.82
CA PHE A 11 -13.78 13.34 18.05
C PHE A 11 -13.16 11.95 18.27
N LEU A 12 -13.83 11.06 19.01
CA LEU A 12 -13.40 9.67 19.19
C LEU A 12 -13.42 8.86 17.88
N PHE A 13 -14.36 9.13 16.98
CA PHE A 13 -14.40 8.50 15.65
C PHE A 13 -13.33 9.04 14.69
N CYS A 14 -12.83 10.26 14.88
CA CYS A 14 -11.75 10.81 14.06
C CYS A 14 -10.36 10.30 14.47
N LEU A 15 -10.15 9.99 15.76
CA LEU A 15 -8.85 9.51 16.27
C LEU A 15 -8.51 8.08 15.84
N SER A 16 -9.51 7.24 15.56
CA SER A 16 -9.29 5.84 15.17
C SER A 16 -8.82 5.68 13.72
N ILE A 17 -9.11 6.63 12.83
CA ILE A 17 -8.78 6.50 11.39
C ILE A 17 -7.30 6.82 11.13
N GLN A 18 -6.71 7.77 11.87
CA GLN A 18 -5.30 8.14 11.68
C GLN A 18 -4.31 7.10 12.24
N ALA A 19 -4.74 6.25 13.17
CA ALA A 19 -3.91 5.20 13.74
C ALA A 19 -3.73 3.98 12.80
N GLN A 20 -4.57 3.84 11.77
CA GLN A 20 -4.70 2.62 10.99
C GLN A 20 -3.64 2.40 9.91
N GLN A 21 -2.64 3.28 9.73
CA GLN A 21 -1.61 3.11 8.69
C GLN A 21 -0.16 3.26 9.17
N ARG A 22 0.05 3.38 10.49
CA ARG A 22 1.39 3.41 11.08
C ARG A 22 1.95 2.00 11.22
N PHE A 23 2.27 1.39 10.09
CA PHE A 23 3.08 0.17 10.00
C PHE A 23 3.91 0.13 8.72
N PHE A 24 3.58 0.93 7.69
CA PHE A 24 4.49 1.08 6.55
C PHE A 24 5.58 2.10 6.83
N GLY A 25 6.82 1.63 6.82
CA GLY A 25 8.02 2.42 6.98
C GLY A 25 8.85 2.46 5.70
N VAL A 26 9.66 3.51 5.60
CA VAL A 26 10.80 3.59 4.67
C VAL A 26 12.04 3.98 5.45
N ILE A 27 13.20 3.72 4.86
CA ILE A 27 14.48 4.20 5.37
C ILE A 27 14.80 5.57 4.76
N GLN A 28 15.27 6.46 5.62
CA GLN A 28 15.89 7.72 5.24
C GLN A 28 17.13 7.90 6.12
N ASP A 29 18.14 7.09 5.86
CA ASP A 29 19.39 7.13 6.61
C ASP A 29 20.42 8.03 5.90
N ALA A 30 21.38 8.56 6.65
CA ALA A 30 22.49 9.32 6.08
C ALA A 30 23.38 8.41 5.20
N ASP A 31 23.52 7.14 5.59
CA ASP A 31 24.30 6.15 4.87
C ASP A 31 23.57 5.57 3.65
N GLY A 32 22.30 5.94 3.44
CA GLY A 32 21.45 5.46 2.35
C GLY A 32 20.92 4.03 2.52
N TYR A 33 21.22 3.38 3.64
CA TYR A 33 20.70 2.05 3.98
C TYR A 33 20.73 1.76 5.48
N VAL A 34 20.01 0.72 5.89
CA VAL A 34 20.14 0.09 7.22
C VAL A 34 20.36 -1.41 7.08
N ASN A 35 21.19 -1.98 7.96
CA ASN A 35 21.32 -3.42 8.08
C ASN A 35 20.12 -4.02 8.81
N VAL A 36 19.51 -5.02 8.21
CA VAL A 36 18.52 -5.88 8.87
C VAL A 36 19.28 -6.97 9.63
N ARG A 37 18.89 -7.20 10.88
CA ARG A 37 19.55 -8.16 11.77
C ARG A 37 18.62 -9.30 12.16
N SER A 38 19.21 -10.46 12.44
CA SER A 38 18.52 -11.54 13.17
C SER A 38 18.33 -11.17 14.63
N THR A 39 17.55 -11.96 15.37
CA THR A 39 17.40 -11.85 16.82
C THR A 39 18.72 -12.06 17.59
N SER A 40 19.69 -12.79 17.00
CA SER A 40 21.04 -12.93 17.54
C SER A 40 21.96 -11.74 17.24
N GLY A 41 21.47 -10.73 16.51
CA GLY A 41 22.19 -9.53 16.14
C GLY A 41 23.07 -9.66 14.89
N ALA A 42 23.12 -10.83 14.23
CA ALA A 42 23.85 -11.00 12.98
C ALA A 42 23.17 -10.22 11.84
N VAL A 43 23.96 -9.63 10.93
CA VAL A 43 23.41 -8.96 9.74
C VAL A 43 22.93 -10.01 8.74
N ILE A 44 21.66 -9.95 8.36
CA ILE A 44 20.99 -10.91 7.48
C ILE A 44 20.42 -10.28 6.20
N GLY A 45 20.42 -8.95 6.13
CA GLY A 45 19.88 -8.23 4.98
C GLY A 45 20.14 -6.73 5.05
N LYS A 46 19.60 -6.02 4.09
CA LYS A 46 19.74 -4.57 3.96
C LYS A 46 18.46 -3.96 3.39
N LEU A 47 18.02 -2.85 3.98
CA LEU A 47 16.98 -1.97 3.43
C LEU A 47 17.63 -0.68 2.96
N LEU A 48 17.43 -0.33 1.70
CA LEU A 48 17.92 0.91 1.11
C LEU A 48 16.94 2.06 1.38
N ASP A 49 17.38 3.29 1.15
CA ASP A 49 16.50 4.45 1.12
C ASP A 49 15.28 4.21 0.22
N ASN A 50 14.12 4.72 0.65
CA ASN A 50 12.83 4.55 -0.04
C ASN A 50 12.35 3.08 -0.19
N HIS A 51 13.06 2.08 0.34
CA HIS A 51 12.55 0.70 0.37
C HIS A 51 11.42 0.59 1.41
N VAL A 52 10.21 0.29 0.94
CA VAL A 52 9.03 0.07 1.78
C VAL A 52 9.13 -1.26 2.52
N PHE A 53 8.80 -1.24 3.81
CA PHE A 53 8.66 -2.42 4.65
C PHE A 53 7.51 -2.25 5.64
N VAL A 54 7.05 -3.36 6.20
CA VAL A 54 6.09 -3.41 7.31
C VAL A 54 6.86 -3.44 8.63
N ASP A 55 6.42 -2.64 9.59
CA ASP A 55 6.89 -2.63 10.97
C ASP A 55 5.80 -3.19 11.89
N TRP A 56 6.00 -4.43 12.33
CA TRP A 56 5.09 -5.15 13.22
C TRP A 56 5.13 -4.64 14.68
N ASN A 57 5.99 -3.67 14.97
CA ASN A 57 6.15 -3.07 16.29
C ASN A 57 5.88 -1.56 16.30
N ALA A 58 5.32 -1.00 15.23
CA ALA A 58 5.11 0.44 15.09
C ALA A 58 4.29 1.08 16.24
N GLN A 59 3.36 0.32 16.84
CA GLN A 59 2.57 0.79 17.99
C GLN A 59 3.26 0.59 19.36
N LYS A 60 4.41 -0.09 19.41
CA LYS A 60 5.15 -0.42 20.64
C LYS A 60 6.26 0.59 20.90
N SER A 61 5.89 1.79 21.35
CA SER A 61 6.80 2.94 21.53
C SER A 61 8.06 2.69 22.38
N HIS A 62 8.02 1.73 23.30
CA HIS A 62 9.14 1.39 24.20
C HIS A 62 10.16 0.40 23.59
N LYS A 63 9.83 -0.31 22.51
CA LYS A 63 10.79 -1.23 21.87
C LYS A 63 11.79 -0.40 21.06
N GLU A 64 13.07 -0.76 21.06
CA GLU A 64 14.10 -0.08 20.25
C GLU A 64 14.36 -0.80 18.93
N TRP A 65 14.30 -2.14 18.96
CA TRP A 65 14.48 -2.99 17.80
C TRP A 65 13.12 -3.47 17.31
N HIS A 66 12.74 -3.05 16.12
CA HIS A 66 11.44 -3.32 15.54
C HIS A 66 11.55 -4.50 14.60
N SER A 67 10.63 -5.45 14.75
CA SER A 67 10.47 -6.55 13.80
C SER A 67 9.85 -6.02 12.53
N VAL A 68 10.54 -6.24 11.42
CA VAL A 68 10.13 -5.77 10.10
C VAL A 68 9.97 -6.91 9.13
N GLU A 69 9.08 -6.72 8.17
CA GLU A 69 8.89 -7.59 7.01
C GLU A 69 9.05 -6.79 5.73
N TYR A 70 9.85 -7.29 4.81
CA TYR A 70 10.27 -6.58 3.60
C TYR A 70 10.48 -7.56 2.46
N GLY A 71 10.46 -7.09 1.21
CA GLY A 71 10.71 -7.94 0.04
C GLY A 71 11.90 -7.48 -0.77
N ALA A 72 11.82 -7.71 -2.07
CA ALA A 72 12.78 -7.17 -3.01
C ALA A 72 12.63 -5.65 -3.14
N GLU A 73 13.75 -4.97 -3.37
CA GLU A 73 13.78 -3.51 -3.55
C GLU A 73 12.93 -3.04 -4.76
N THR A 74 12.85 -3.87 -5.80
CA THR A 74 12.15 -3.59 -7.05
C THR A 74 11.19 -4.73 -7.40
N GLY A 75 10.15 -4.41 -8.17
CA GLY A 75 9.15 -5.39 -8.59
C GLY A 75 8.03 -5.56 -7.58
N ILE A 76 7.36 -6.71 -7.63
CA ILE A 76 6.16 -6.98 -6.84
C ILE A 76 6.55 -7.87 -5.65
N THR A 77 6.30 -7.36 -4.45
CA THR A 77 6.40 -8.08 -3.18
C THR A 77 5.02 -8.32 -2.62
N LYS A 78 4.78 -9.53 -2.13
CA LYS A 78 3.55 -9.90 -1.42
C LYS A 78 3.92 -10.58 -0.11
N THR A 79 3.13 -10.37 0.94
CA THR A 79 3.19 -11.20 2.16
C THR A 79 2.45 -12.52 1.93
N CYS A 80 2.44 -13.41 2.93
CA CYS A 80 1.64 -14.64 2.92
C CYS A 80 0.19 -14.39 2.44
N PRO A 81 -0.44 -15.32 1.70
CA PRO A 81 -0.03 -16.73 1.55
C PRO A 81 1.00 -17.01 0.44
N ASN A 82 1.11 -16.18 -0.60
CA ASN A 82 2.06 -16.35 -1.71
C ASN A 82 3.31 -15.46 -1.54
N GLY A 83 3.81 -15.40 -0.30
CA GLY A 83 4.76 -14.37 0.10
C GLY A 83 6.17 -14.58 -0.44
N ASN A 84 6.82 -13.48 -0.85
CA ASN A 84 8.25 -13.43 -1.20
C ASN A 84 9.00 -12.45 -0.28
N THR A 85 8.58 -12.41 0.99
CA THR A 85 9.12 -11.51 2.01
C THR A 85 10.14 -12.20 2.92
N TYR A 86 10.94 -11.35 3.54
CA TYR A 86 11.92 -11.68 4.57
C TYR A 86 11.56 -10.93 5.85
N THR A 87 11.95 -11.49 6.99
CA THR A 87 11.77 -10.87 8.28
C THR A 87 13.10 -10.65 8.99
N GLY A 88 13.13 -9.65 9.87
CA GLY A 88 14.29 -9.36 10.71
C GLY A 88 14.01 -8.18 11.64
N GLU A 89 15.07 -7.62 12.23
CA GLU A 89 14.97 -6.48 13.12
C GLU A 89 15.84 -5.31 12.67
N ILE A 90 15.30 -4.10 12.80
CA ILE A 90 16.01 -2.83 12.61
C ILE A 90 15.79 -1.91 13.80
N HIS A 91 16.71 -0.98 14.05
CA HIS A 91 16.54 0.00 15.11
C HIS A 91 15.51 1.06 14.72
N LYS A 92 14.54 1.37 15.60
CA LYS A 92 13.41 2.27 15.33
C LYS A 92 13.80 3.67 14.87
N SER A 93 14.98 4.16 15.27
CA SER A 93 15.46 5.49 14.88
C SER A 93 15.66 5.63 13.36
N ARG A 94 15.79 4.49 12.67
CA ARG A 94 16.01 4.37 11.22
C ARG A 94 14.70 4.40 10.44
N ILE A 95 13.56 4.28 11.12
CA ILE A 95 12.24 4.19 10.50
C ILE A 95 11.67 5.59 10.31
N ARG A 96 11.10 5.82 9.12
CA ARG A 96 10.17 6.93 8.85
C ARG A 96 8.88 6.34 8.31
N TYR A 97 7.77 6.57 8.99
CA TYR A 97 6.49 6.05 8.55
C TYR A 97 5.93 6.89 7.40
N LEU A 98 5.25 6.24 6.45
CA LEU A 98 4.65 6.93 5.31
C LEU A 98 3.66 8.02 5.73
N THR A 99 2.94 7.81 6.84
CA THR A 99 2.00 8.79 7.39
C THR A 99 2.67 10.05 7.93
N ASP A 100 3.96 9.97 8.29
CA ASP A 100 4.72 11.07 8.87
C ASP A 100 5.50 11.86 7.80
N LEU A 101 5.55 11.36 6.57
CA LEU A 101 6.14 12.06 5.42
C LEU A 101 5.22 13.19 4.94
N PRO A 102 5.75 14.21 4.23
CA PRO A 102 4.91 15.19 3.54
C PRO A 102 3.96 14.50 2.56
N GLN A 103 2.70 14.92 2.49
CA GLN A 103 1.69 14.24 1.65
C GLN A 103 1.06 15.19 0.65
N LEU A 104 0.71 14.66 -0.54
CA LEU A 104 -0.21 15.33 -1.44
C LEU A 104 -1.62 15.35 -0.83
N LYS A 105 -2.35 16.44 -1.06
CA LYS A 105 -3.71 16.58 -0.54
C LYS A 105 -4.71 16.03 -1.55
N LYS A 106 -5.71 15.30 -1.04
CA LYS A 106 -6.88 14.89 -1.81
C LYS A 106 -7.62 16.14 -2.31
N GLN A 107 -7.92 16.17 -3.60
CA GLN A 107 -8.54 17.30 -4.27
C GLN A 107 -10.07 17.21 -4.23
N PRO A 108 -10.81 18.34 -4.19
CA PRO A 108 -12.27 18.36 -4.11
C PRO A 108 -12.99 17.64 -5.25
N GLN A 109 -12.37 17.56 -6.43
CA GLN A 109 -12.91 16.88 -7.61
C GLN A 109 -12.86 15.34 -7.54
N SER A 110 -12.34 14.77 -6.44
CA SER A 110 -12.29 13.32 -6.27
C SER A 110 -13.70 12.73 -6.15
N THR A 111 -13.91 11.58 -6.76
CA THR A 111 -15.17 10.81 -6.73
C THR A 111 -14.89 9.36 -6.35
N ASP A 112 -15.94 8.57 -6.20
CA ASP A 112 -15.85 7.13 -5.93
C ASP A 112 -15.18 6.32 -7.05
N LYS A 113 -15.06 6.89 -8.26
CA LYS A 113 -14.41 6.24 -9.42
C LYS A 113 -13.07 6.88 -9.77
N CYS A 114 -12.72 8.03 -9.19
CA CYS A 114 -11.49 8.75 -9.50
C CYS A 114 -11.01 9.54 -8.28
N LEU A 115 -9.89 9.13 -7.69
CA LEU A 115 -9.23 9.93 -6.66
C LEU A 115 -8.17 10.82 -7.30
N VAL A 116 -8.13 12.08 -6.88
CA VAL A 116 -7.12 13.02 -7.34
C VAL A 116 -6.37 13.58 -6.14
N TYR A 117 -5.05 13.42 -6.14
CA TYR A 117 -4.13 14.00 -5.15
C TYR A 117 -3.16 14.92 -5.88
N ALA A 118 -3.00 16.15 -5.39
CA ALA A 118 -2.17 17.12 -6.10
C ALA A 118 -1.53 18.17 -5.20
N ASN A 119 -0.48 18.79 -5.74
CA ASN A 119 0.05 20.10 -5.37
C ASN A 119 0.34 20.89 -6.68
N ASP A 120 1.10 21.97 -6.59
CA ASP A 120 1.38 22.84 -7.73
C ASP A 120 2.17 22.16 -8.86
N THR A 121 2.89 21.08 -8.57
CA THR A 121 3.81 20.42 -9.52
C THR A 121 3.45 18.98 -9.84
N LEU A 122 2.69 18.30 -8.99
CA LEU A 122 2.40 16.87 -9.11
C LEU A 122 0.91 16.65 -9.04
N THR A 123 0.39 15.78 -9.90
CA THR A 123 -0.97 15.27 -9.81
C THR A 123 -0.96 13.76 -9.95
N VAL A 124 -1.53 13.07 -8.97
CA VAL A 124 -1.76 11.63 -8.98
C VAL A 124 -3.24 11.39 -9.16
N LYS A 125 -3.62 10.60 -10.17
CA LYS A 125 -4.98 10.14 -10.40
C LYS A 125 -5.04 8.63 -10.27
N ILE A 126 -5.97 8.16 -9.45
CA ILE A 126 -6.24 6.73 -9.24
C ILE A 126 -7.67 6.49 -9.70
N ASN A 127 -7.83 5.75 -10.79
CA ASN A 127 -9.12 5.49 -11.41
C ASN A 127 -9.55 4.05 -11.12
N PHE A 128 -10.83 3.89 -10.80
CA PHE A 128 -11.47 2.62 -10.54
C PHE A 128 -12.58 2.38 -11.56
N GLN A 129 -12.87 1.11 -11.84
CA GLN A 129 -14.01 0.71 -12.66
C GLN A 129 -14.71 -0.51 -12.07
N ASP A 130 -15.95 -0.69 -12.50
CA ASP A 130 -16.72 -1.88 -12.17
C ASP A 130 -16.09 -3.06 -12.93
N PHE A 131 -15.85 -4.17 -12.24
CA PHE A 131 -15.31 -5.37 -12.84
C PHE A 131 -16.33 -5.92 -13.85
N ASN A 132 -15.87 -6.28 -15.05
CA ASN A 132 -16.73 -6.80 -16.10
C ASN A 132 -16.39 -8.26 -16.39
N PRO A 133 -17.11 -9.24 -15.82
CA PRO A 133 -16.80 -10.66 -16.00
C PRO A 133 -16.72 -11.13 -17.45
N ARG A 134 -17.39 -10.42 -18.39
CA ARG A 134 -17.37 -10.77 -19.82
C ARG A 134 -16.07 -10.40 -20.52
N LYS A 135 -15.23 -9.57 -19.91
CA LYS A 135 -13.91 -9.17 -20.44
C LYS A 135 -12.77 -10.05 -19.95
N HIS A 136 -13.04 -10.98 -19.03
CA HIS A 136 -12.01 -11.80 -18.39
C HIS A 136 -12.25 -13.29 -18.59
N ALA A 137 -11.18 -14.05 -18.65
CA ALA A 137 -11.22 -15.51 -18.61
C ALA A 137 -11.22 -15.96 -17.14
N ILE A 138 -12.40 -16.26 -16.60
CA ILE A 138 -12.58 -16.68 -15.21
C ILE A 138 -12.66 -18.21 -15.14
N VAL A 139 -11.84 -18.82 -14.29
CA VAL A 139 -11.91 -20.25 -13.99
C VAL A 139 -12.34 -20.44 -12.55
N TYR A 140 -13.36 -21.28 -12.36
CA TYR A 140 -13.88 -21.63 -11.05
C TYR A 140 -13.32 -22.97 -10.59
N ASP A 141 -13.22 -23.14 -9.28
CA ASP A 141 -13.13 -24.44 -8.64
C ASP A 141 -14.50 -25.12 -8.72
N LEU A 142 -14.57 -26.32 -9.30
CA LEU A 142 -15.83 -27.01 -9.58
C LEU A 142 -16.49 -27.59 -8.32
N GLU A 143 -15.73 -27.82 -7.25
CA GLU A 143 -16.25 -28.41 -6.01
C GLU A 143 -16.72 -27.32 -5.06
N ALA A 144 -15.94 -26.25 -4.90
CA ALA A 144 -16.24 -25.17 -3.97
C ALA A 144 -17.02 -24.00 -4.60
N GLY A 145 -17.01 -23.88 -5.93
CA GLY A 145 -17.65 -22.77 -6.66
C GLY A 145 -16.89 -21.44 -6.59
N PHE A 146 -15.69 -21.43 -6.01
CA PHE A 146 -14.88 -20.23 -5.86
C PHE A 146 -14.09 -19.90 -7.12
N VAL A 147 -13.81 -18.61 -7.35
CA VAL A 147 -12.90 -18.14 -8.39
C VAL A 147 -11.49 -18.64 -8.09
N ARG A 148 -10.96 -19.47 -8.99
CA ARG A 148 -9.61 -20.05 -8.90
C ARG A 148 -8.58 -19.22 -9.65
N SER A 149 -8.95 -18.68 -10.81
CA SER A 149 -8.08 -17.79 -11.58
C SER A 149 -8.87 -16.82 -12.46
N ILE A 150 -8.24 -15.68 -12.75
CA ILE A 150 -8.73 -14.67 -13.69
C ILE A 150 -7.59 -14.34 -14.65
N ASP A 151 -7.86 -14.44 -15.95
CA ASP A 151 -6.88 -14.24 -17.04
C ASP A 151 -5.61 -15.10 -16.90
N GLY A 152 -5.78 -16.31 -16.39
CA GLY A 152 -4.68 -17.26 -16.14
C GLY A 152 -3.87 -16.98 -14.87
N CYS A 153 -4.14 -15.91 -14.13
CA CYS A 153 -3.53 -15.64 -12.83
C CYS A 153 -4.33 -16.30 -11.71
N SER A 154 -3.68 -17.11 -10.87
CA SER A 154 -4.28 -17.68 -9.65
C SER A 154 -3.92 -16.92 -8.37
N ASP A 155 -2.98 -15.97 -8.44
CA ASP A 155 -2.51 -15.16 -7.31
C ASP A 155 -3.32 -13.86 -7.22
N LEU A 156 -4.63 -14.04 -7.01
CA LEU A 156 -5.64 -12.98 -6.95
C LEU A 156 -5.65 -12.35 -5.55
N ILE A 157 -5.68 -11.02 -5.48
CA ILE A 157 -5.66 -10.27 -4.22
C ILE A 157 -6.96 -9.49 -4.08
N GLY A 158 -7.50 -9.44 -2.86
CA GLY A 158 -8.68 -8.62 -2.55
C GLY A 158 -10.01 -9.31 -2.76
N ILE A 159 -10.01 -10.61 -3.06
CA ILE A 159 -11.24 -11.42 -3.12
C ILE A 159 -11.10 -12.66 -2.25
N ASP A 160 -12.16 -13.00 -1.53
CA ASP A 160 -12.27 -14.28 -0.81
C ASP A 160 -13.02 -15.32 -1.66
N GLY A 161 -12.43 -15.67 -2.82
CA GLY A 161 -12.99 -16.66 -3.75
C GLY A 161 -14.24 -16.19 -4.53
N ASN A 162 -14.70 -14.96 -4.35
CA ASN A 162 -15.85 -14.40 -5.06
C ASN A 162 -15.45 -13.74 -6.38
N ILE A 163 -16.43 -13.53 -7.27
CA ILE A 163 -16.24 -12.69 -8.45
C ILE A 163 -16.01 -11.25 -7.97
N PRO A 164 -14.96 -10.55 -8.44
CA PRO A 164 -14.74 -9.15 -8.10
C PRO A 164 -15.90 -8.25 -8.52
N HIS A 165 -16.14 -7.19 -7.78
CA HIS A 165 -17.06 -6.11 -8.12
C HIS A 165 -16.33 -4.92 -8.75
N LYS A 166 -15.09 -4.68 -8.35
CA LYS A 166 -14.28 -3.53 -8.78
C LYS A 166 -12.83 -3.90 -9.08
N GLU A 167 -12.22 -3.11 -9.94
CA GLU A 167 -10.80 -3.19 -10.28
C GLU A 167 -10.20 -1.79 -10.55
N TYR A 168 -8.88 -1.69 -10.54
CA TYR A 168 -8.19 -0.49 -10.98
C TYR A 168 -8.33 -0.32 -12.48
N ALA A 169 -8.79 0.85 -12.93
CA ALA A 169 -8.80 1.22 -14.34
C ALA A 169 -7.44 1.77 -14.78
N SER A 170 -6.82 2.62 -13.94
CA SER A 170 -5.47 3.17 -14.18
C SER A 170 -4.96 3.92 -12.96
N ILE A 171 -3.63 4.03 -12.88
CA ILE A 171 -2.96 5.00 -12.00
C ILE A 171 -2.07 5.87 -12.88
N ILE A 172 -2.22 7.18 -12.77
CA ILE A 172 -1.55 8.17 -13.63
C ILE A 172 -0.91 9.24 -12.76
N ILE A 173 0.38 9.50 -12.99
CA ILE A 173 1.12 10.59 -12.35
C ILE A 173 1.49 11.61 -13.41
N LYS A 174 1.06 12.86 -13.22
CA LYS A 174 1.47 14.01 -14.04
C LYS A 174 2.51 14.82 -13.28
N HIS A 175 3.59 15.15 -13.97
CA HIS A 175 4.67 16.01 -13.51
C HIS A 175 5.02 16.99 -14.65
N PRO A 176 5.63 18.16 -14.40
CA PRO A 176 6.05 19.09 -15.45
C PRO A 176 6.80 18.45 -16.63
N THR A 177 7.56 17.37 -16.36
CA THR A 177 8.37 16.67 -17.37
C THR A 177 7.60 15.60 -18.15
N GLY A 178 6.35 15.26 -17.82
CA GLY A 178 5.60 14.26 -18.57
C GLY A 178 4.36 13.68 -17.89
N ILE A 179 3.94 12.52 -18.41
CA ILE A 179 2.87 11.68 -17.86
C ILE A 179 3.43 10.25 -17.67
N LEU A 180 3.27 9.68 -16.48
CA LEU A 180 3.58 8.29 -16.14
C LEU A 180 2.25 7.58 -15.96
N GLU A 181 1.99 6.62 -16.83
CA GLU A 181 0.91 5.65 -16.65
C GLU A 181 1.52 4.39 -16.04
N PHE A 182 0.88 3.86 -14.99
CA PHE A 182 1.38 2.65 -14.35
C PHE A 182 1.29 1.47 -15.31
N PRO A 183 2.34 0.64 -15.43
CA PRO A 183 2.23 -0.61 -16.16
C PRO A 183 1.13 -1.48 -15.55
N THR A 184 0.33 -2.11 -16.39
CA THR A 184 -0.85 -2.90 -15.96
C THR A 184 -0.48 -3.96 -14.93
N ALA A 185 0.68 -4.61 -15.07
CA ALA A 185 1.17 -5.62 -14.13
C ALA A 185 1.24 -5.16 -12.66
N TYR A 186 1.34 -3.86 -12.40
CA TYR A 186 1.36 -3.31 -11.04
C TYR A 186 -0.02 -3.02 -10.45
N ILE A 187 -1.10 -3.14 -11.23
CA ILE A 187 -2.47 -2.82 -10.79
C ILE A 187 -3.48 -3.92 -11.10
N THR A 188 -3.18 -4.83 -12.03
CA THR A 188 -4.02 -6.00 -12.36
C THR A 188 -4.01 -7.03 -11.23
N HIS A 189 -5.13 -7.74 -11.07
CA HIS A 189 -5.32 -8.78 -10.05
C HIS A 189 -5.26 -8.28 -8.59
N LEU A 190 -5.30 -6.96 -8.41
CA LEU A 190 -5.59 -6.28 -7.15
C LEU A 190 -7.05 -5.81 -7.22
N TYR A 191 -7.96 -6.60 -6.68
CA TYR A 191 -9.39 -6.34 -6.75
C TYR A 191 -9.89 -5.58 -5.55
N GLU A 192 -11.15 -5.17 -5.63
CA GLU A 192 -11.87 -4.49 -4.57
C GLU A 192 -11.12 -3.26 -4.05
N PRO A 193 -10.63 -2.40 -4.98
CA PRO A 193 -10.00 -1.18 -4.58
C PRO A 193 -10.98 -0.31 -3.80
N ASN A 194 -10.49 0.28 -2.71
CA ASN A 194 -11.27 1.14 -1.86
C ASN A 194 -10.73 2.58 -1.93
N GLN A 195 -11.66 3.52 -1.80
CA GLN A 195 -11.40 4.95 -1.81
C GLN A 195 -11.02 5.53 -0.45
N ASN A 196 -11.15 4.72 0.59
CA ASN A 196 -10.87 5.08 1.97
C ASN A 196 -9.41 4.78 2.31
N ASN A 197 -8.83 5.57 3.22
CA ASN A 197 -7.47 5.36 3.74
C ASN A 197 -6.40 5.31 2.64
N VAL A 198 -6.39 6.34 1.78
CA VAL A 198 -5.35 6.54 0.76
C VAL A 198 -4.35 7.61 1.22
N VAL A 199 -3.07 7.24 1.25
CA VAL A 199 -1.95 8.12 1.54
C VAL A 199 -1.09 8.25 0.28
N VAL A 200 -0.80 9.49 -0.10
CA VAL A 200 0.12 9.81 -1.21
C VAL A 200 1.28 10.62 -0.64
N ALA A 201 2.34 9.92 -0.24
CA ALA A 201 3.46 10.45 0.53
C ALA A 201 4.67 10.77 -0.37
N LEU A 202 5.30 11.92 -0.13
CA LEU A 202 6.49 12.38 -0.82
C LEU A 202 7.74 11.84 -0.08
N GLY A 203 8.54 11.06 -0.80
CA GLY A 203 9.77 10.45 -0.30
C GLY A 203 11.00 11.34 -0.42
N LYS A 204 12.17 10.75 -0.18
CA LYS A 204 13.46 11.42 -0.40
C LYS A 204 13.77 11.43 -1.90
N GLY A 205 14.24 12.55 -2.42
CA GLY A 205 14.51 12.70 -3.85
C GLY A 205 13.22 12.77 -4.68
N ASN A 206 13.28 12.31 -5.93
CA ASN A 206 12.13 12.26 -6.83
C ASN A 206 11.28 11.00 -6.61
N SER A 207 10.88 10.78 -5.36
CA SER A 207 10.18 9.57 -4.94
C SER A 207 8.81 9.87 -4.34
N LEU A 208 7.86 8.99 -4.62
CA LEU A 208 6.48 9.06 -4.17
C LEU A 208 6.01 7.67 -3.76
N PHE A 209 5.23 7.60 -2.69
CA PHE A 209 4.54 6.39 -2.25
C PHE A 209 3.03 6.59 -2.36
N ILE A 210 2.34 5.61 -2.92
CA ILE A 210 0.87 5.54 -2.91
C ILE A 210 0.50 4.33 -2.05
N SER A 211 -0.11 4.55 -0.90
CA SER A 211 -0.56 3.52 0.03
C SER A 211 -2.08 3.51 0.08
N ILE A 212 -2.69 2.36 -0.19
CA ILE A 212 -4.15 2.19 -0.20
C ILE A 212 -4.52 0.97 0.62
N GLN A 213 -5.49 1.12 1.52
CA GLN A 213 -6.17 0.00 2.16
C GLN A 213 -7.33 -0.44 1.28
N ASN A 214 -7.37 -1.72 0.92
CA ASN A 214 -8.40 -2.33 0.08
C ASN A 214 -9.03 -3.51 0.82
N SER A 215 -10.28 -3.84 0.48
CA SER A 215 -11.00 -4.93 1.13
C SER A 215 -12.33 -5.19 0.42
N ASP A 216 -12.73 -6.45 0.39
CA ASP A 216 -14.09 -6.91 0.06
C ASP A 216 -14.93 -7.23 1.30
N GLY A 217 -14.39 -7.00 2.50
CA GLY A 217 -14.91 -7.44 3.79
C GLY A 217 -14.03 -8.50 4.48
N ALA A 218 -13.64 -9.58 3.77
CA ALA A 218 -12.89 -10.70 4.32
C ALA A 218 -11.43 -10.76 3.81
N GLY A 219 -11.20 -10.43 2.54
CA GLY A 219 -9.91 -10.34 1.86
C GLY A 219 -9.29 -8.93 1.93
N GLY A 220 -9.03 -8.44 3.14
CA GLY A 220 -8.35 -7.16 3.34
C GLY A 220 -6.88 -7.19 2.91
N TYR A 221 -6.43 -6.17 2.17
CA TYR A 221 -5.01 -5.98 1.85
C TYR A 221 -4.61 -4.50 1.79
N TYR A 222 -3.34 -4.22 2.00
CA TYR A 222 -2.74 -2.93 1.63
C TYR A 222 -1.92 -3.11 0.36
N ALA A 223 -1.96 -2.10 -0.50
CA ALA A 223 -1.04 -1.96 -1.62
C ALA A 223 -0.24 -0.67 -1.44
N VAL A 224 1.09 -0.79 -1.46
CA VAL A 224 2.01 0.35 -1.42
C VAL A 224 2.86 0.34 -2.68
N TRP A 225 2.60 1.28 -3.58
CA TRP A 225 3.44 1.51 -4.75
C TRP A 225 4.54 2.50 -4.43
N THR A 226 5.75 2.19 -4.86
CA THR A 226 6.89 3.12 -4.86
C THR A 226 7.15 3.58 -6.27
N VAL A 227 7.13 4.90 -6.47
CA VAL A 227 7.56 5.55 -7.70
C VAL A 227 8.84 6.30 -7.41
N GLU A 228 9.86 6.10 -8.22
CA GLU A 228 11.15 6.78 -8.07
C GLU A 228 11.65 7.17 -9.46
N ASN A 229 12.12 8.41 -9.59
CA ASN A 229 12.59 8.96 -10.86
C ASN A 229 11.61 8.74 -12.03
N TYR A 230 10.32 8.92 -11.74
CA TYR A 230 9.25 8.80 -12.73
C TYR A 230 9.04 7.40 -13.30
N LEU A 231 9.43 6.36 -12.56
CA LEU A 231 9.17 4.96 -12.88
C LEU A 231 8.52 4.25 -11.69
N VAL A 232 7.60 3.33 -11.96
CA VAL A 232 7.08 2.43 -10.93
C VAL A 232 8.19 1.45 -10.56
N LYS A 233 8.78 1.65 -9.37
CA LYS A 233 9.91 0.87 -8.87
C LYS A 233 9.46 -0.44 -8.24
N SER A 234 8.43 -0.38 -7.39
CA SER A 234 7.93 -1.54 -6.68
C SER A 234 6.46 -1.41 -6.27
N LEU A 235 5.87 -2.57 -5.97
CA LEU A 235 4.59 -2.71 -5.28
C LEU A 235 4.80 -3.66 -4.10
N PHE A 236 4.46 -3.23 -2.90
CA PHE A 236 4.38 -4.08 -1.71
C PHE A 236 2.92 -4.34 -1.36
N VAL A 237 2.52 -5.60 -1.29
CA VAL A 237 1.17 -6.03 -0.90
C VAL A 237 1.22 -6.73 0.45
N LEU A 238 0.53 -6.16 1.44
CA LEU A 238 0.31 -6.79 2.75
C LEU A 238 -1.10 -7.37 2.77
N HIS A 239 -1.22 -8.69 2.84
CA HIS A 239 -2.49 -9.40 2.89
C HIS A 239 -2.82 -9.81 4.33
N GLY A 240 -4.09 -9.66 4.75
CA GLY A 240 -4.59 -10.13 6.04
C GLY A 240 -3.93 -9.44 7.24
N PHE A 241 -4.43 -8.27 7.62
CA PHE A 241 -3.91 -7.42 8.70
C PHE A 241 -4.98 -7.12 9.76
#